data_AF-A0A534RTL4-F1
#
_entry.id   AF-A0A534RTL4-F1
#
_cell.length_a   1.000
_cell.length_b   1.000
_cell.length_c   1.000
_cell.angle_alpha   90.00
_cell.angle_beta   90.00
_cell.angle_gamma   90.00
#
_symmetry.space_group_name_H-M   'P 1'
#
loop_
_entity.id
_entity.type
_entity.pdbx_description
1 polymer ?
#
loop_
_entity_poly.entity_id
_entity_poly.type
_entity_poly.pdbx_seq_one_letter_code
_entity_poly.pdbx_strand_id
1 'polypeptide(L)'
;VSSWAGRDTWQLARAGPARGQDIASAAARRAGLLEPFSDDEPPDARLLAELLPRFERPAPADAVVNPFSVLRIAAENERRTLEAAERLIHVRPALPFLAVYVPGFDKVCHAFWQYRFPEAYGDRRPAAEDIAELGPVVDRYLAFVDRSLGHLIAAYGEMPNVIVVSDHGFEANTTHPMWRGWHSARGIAIAAGPSFGHRDAPLPVSYYDVVPTVMDVMGFAAPDGMRGSSLLRR
;
A
#
# COMPACT_ATOMS: atom_id res chain seq x y z
N VAL A 1 23.78 -0.21 -2.35
CA VAL A 1 22.37 -0.01 -2.70
C VAL A 1 21.64 0.33 -1.42
N SER A 2 21.14 1.55 -1.34
CA SER A 2 20.48 2.12 -0.17
C SER A 2 19.18 1.35 0.09
N SER A 3 18.92 1.06 1.36
CA SER A 3 17.53 0.90 1.78
C SER A 3 16.92 2.30 1.75
N TRP A 4 15.84 2.52 1.01
CA TRP A 4 15.11 3.80 1.06
C TRP A 4 14.42 4.01 2.42
N ALA A 5 14.52 3.03 3.34
CA ALA A 5 14.22 3.20 4.75
C ALA A 5 15.05 4.37 5.32
N GLY A 6 14.35 5.35 5.91
CA GLY A 6 14.99 6.58 6.33
C GLY A 6 15.20 7.59 5.20
N ARG A 7 14.48 7.47 4.08
CA ARG A 7 14.14 8.55 3.13
C ARG A 7 12.63 8.73 2.96
N ASP A 8 11.90 7.99 3.78
CA ASP A 8 10.46 8.00 3.94
C ASP A 8 10.11 8.58 5.32
N THR A 9 8.88 8.32 5.76
CA THR A 9 8.37 8.75 7.07
C THR A 9 9.23 8.28 8.25
N TRP A 10 10.04 7.23 8.11
CA TRP A 10 10.91 6.76 9.18
C TRP A 10 12.09 7.69 9.49
N GLN A 11 12.38 8.68 8.63
CA GLN A 11 13.28 9.78 8.99
C GLN A 11 12.83 10.52 10.26
N LEU A 12 11.51 10.64 10.45
CA LEU A 12 10.93 11.27 11.65
C LEU A 12 11.28 10.48 12.92
N ALA A 13 11.42 9.16 12.79
CA ALA A 13 11.87 8.27 13.86
C ALA A 13 13.40 8.17 13.97
N ARG A 14 14.16 9.02 13.26
CA ARG A 14 15.62 8.99 13.16
C ARG A 14 16.18 7.66 12.66
N ALA A 15 15.36 6.87 11.96
CA ALA A 15 15.85 5.71 11.25
C ALA A 15 16.62 6.20 10.02
N GLY A 16 17.85 5.71 9.86
CA GLY A 16 18.68 5.96 8.69
C GLY A 16 18.85 4.70 7.85
N PRO A 17 19.27 4.85 6.58
CA PRO A 17 19.59 3.71 5.76
C PRO A 17 20.74 2.92 6.39
N ALA A 18 20.57 1.60 6.49
CA ALA A 18 21.69 0.72 6.84
C ALA A 18 22.82 0.90 5.79
N ARG A 19 24.08 0.88 6.24
CA ARG A 19 25.29 0.99 5.41
C ARG A 19 26.18 -0.23 5.69
N GLY A 20 26.70 -0.89 4.65
CA GLY A 20 27.54 -2.09 4.81
C GLY A 20 27.43 -3.10 3.66
N GLN A 21 28.39 -4.02 3.59
CA GLN A 21 28.45 -5.06 2.55
C GLN A 21 27.35 -6.13 2.70
N ASP A 22 26.70 -6.21 3.86
CA ASP A 22 25.71 -7.26 4.19
C ASP A 22 24.25 -6.81 4.09
N ILE A 23 23.96 -5.57 3.66
CA ILE A 23 22.57 -5.06 3.53
C ILE A 23 21.72 -5.90 2.58
N ALA A 24 22.38 -6.51 1.59
CA ALA A 24 21.74 -7.44 0.67
C ALA A 24 22.67 -8.55 0.27
N SER A 25 22.10 -9.73 0.08
CA SER A 25 22.82 -10.89 -0.40
C SER A 25 23.40 -10.62 -1.81
N ALA A 26 24.52 -11.27 -2.12
CA ALA A 26 25.10 -11.20 -3.46
C ALA A 26 24.10 -11.67 -4.55
N ALA A 27 23.21 -12.60 -4.21
CA ALA A 27 22.15 -13.06 -5.10
C ALA A 27 21.13 -11.94 -5.39
N ALA A 28 20.65 -11.23 -4.36
CA ALA A 28 19.71 -10.12 -4.55
C ALA A 28 20.30 -8.97 -5.38
N ARG A 29 21.61 -8.71 -5.23
CA ARG A 29 22.34 -7.73 -6.05
C ARG A 29 22.46 -8.15 -7.52
N ARG A 30 22.87 -9.39 -7.78
CA ARG A 30 22.95 -9.93 -9.16
C ARG A 30 21.60 -9.96 -9.86
N ALA A 31 20.54 -10.15 -9.09
CA ALA A 31 19.16 -10.16 -9.57
C ALA A 31 18.55 -8.75 -9.78
N GLY A 32 19.30 -7.68 -9.50
CA GLY A 32 18.79 -6.31 -9.68
C GLY A 32 17.60 -5.96 -8.77
N LEU A 33 17.38 -6.69 -7.68
CA LEU A 33 16.19 -6.49 -6.82
C LEU A 33 16.19 -5.16 -6.07
N LEU A 34 17.35 -4.55 -5.91
CA LEU A 34 17.50 -3.26 -5.22
C LEU A 34 17.63 -2.07 -6.16
N GLU A 35 17.72 -2.29 -7.47
CA GLU A 35 17.79 -1.21 -8.46
C GLU A 35 16.58 -0.25 -8.39
N PRO A 36 15.32 -0.69 -8.15
CA PRO A 36 14.20 0.25 -7.98
C PRO A 36 14.42 1.22 -6.81
N PHE A 37 15.26 0.87 -5.84
CA PHE A 37 15.57 1.70 -4.68
C PHE A 37 16.90 2.47 -4.83
N SER A 38 17.47 2.51 -6.04
CA SER A 38 18.69 3.28 -6.31
C SER A 38 18.48 4.78 -6.05
N ASP A 39 19.54 5.44 -5.59
CA ASP A 39 19.60 6.88 -5.39
C ASP A 39 19.60 7.65 -6.73
N ASP A 40 20.04 6.98 -7.80
CA ASP A 40 20.10 7.54 -9.16
C ASP A 40 18.72 7.53 -9.85
N GLU A 41 17.74 6.83 -9.28
CA GLU A 41 16.39 6.76 -9.81
C GLU A 41 15.58 7.97 -9.33
N PRO A 42 15.25 8.95 -10.21
CA PRO A 42 14.49 10.12 -9.80
C PRO A 42 13.04 9.75 -9.46
N PRO A 43 12.31 10.61 -8.73
CA PRO A 43 10.87 10.44 -8.57
C PRO A 43 10.14 10.43 -9.92
N ASP A 44 9.11 9.60 -10.05
CA ASP A 44 8.33 9.50 -11.28
C ASP A 44 7.39 10.71 -11.42
N ALA A 45 7.85 11.71 -12.16
CA ALA A 45 7.10 12.93 -12.40
C ALA A 45 5.76 12.69 -13.13
N ARG A 46 5.65 11.63 -13.95
CA ARG A 46 4.40 11.30 -14.65
C ARG A 46 3.38 10.74 -13.66
N LEU A 47 3.80 9.82 -12.79
CA LEU A 47 2.96 9.29 -11.73
C LEU A 47 2.48 10.41 -10.79
N LEU A 48 3.39 11.29 -10.35
CA LEU A 48 3.01 12.40 -9.47
C LEU A 48 2.01 13.35 -10.16
N ALA A 49 2.20 13.67 -11.44
CA ALA A 49 1.27 14.50 -12.20
C ALA A 49 -0.09 13.82 -12.44
N GLU A 50 -0.12 12.49 -12.57
CA GLU A 50 -1.38 11.72 -12.64
C GLU A 50 -2.16 11.83 -11.33
N LEU A 51 -1.48 11.68 -10.19
CA LEU A 51 -2.10 11.73 -8.87
C LEU A 51 -2.55 13.16 -8.52
N LEU A 52 -1.69 14.15 -8.76
CA LEU A 52 -1.92 15.56 -8.46
C LEU A 52 -1.24 16.47 -9.51
N PRO A 53 -1.98 17.01 -10.48
CA PRO A 53 -1.41 17.78 -11.59
C PRO A 53 -0.60 19.02 -11.18
N ARG A 54 -0.97 19.69 -10.07
CA ARG A 54 -0.29 20.88 -9.55
C ARG A 54 0.45 20.54 -8.25
N PHE A 55 1.52 19.78 -8.40
CA PHE A 55 2.29 19.24 -7.27
C PHE A 55 3.18 20.28 -6.57
N GLU A 56 3.86 21.13 -7.35
CA GLU A 56 4.83 22.10 -6.85
C GLU A 56 4.15 23.41 -6.42
N ARG A 57 3.64 23.43 -5.18
CA ARG A 57 3.01 24.61 -4.57
C ARG A 57 3.06 24.56 -3.03
N PRO A 58 2.80 25.67 -2.31
CA PRO A 58 2.67 25.67 -0.85
C PRO A 58 1.57 24.71 -0.39
N ALA A 59 1.79 24.05 0.75
CA ALA A 59 0.78 23.19 1.36
C ALA A 59 -0.48 23.98 1.74
N PRO A 60 -1.66 23.33 1.80
CA PRO A 60 -2.88 23.94 2.33
C PRO A 60 -2.66 24.56 3.71
N ALA A 61 -3.27 25.71 3.96
CA ALA A 61 -3.05 26.48 5.19
C ALA A 61 -3.47 25.73 6.47
N ASP A 62 -4.40 24.79 6.36
CA ASP A 62 -4.91 23.95 7.44
C ASP A 62 -4.16 22.61 7.60
N ALA A 63 -3.13 22.36 6.78
CA ALA A 63 -2.34 21.14 6.86
C ALA A 63 -1.24 21.23 7.91
N VAL A 64 -1.32 20.38 8.95
CA VAL A 64 -0.25 20.24 9.96
C VAL A 64 0.97 19.53 9.39
N VAL A 65 0.74 18.49 8.58
CA VAL A 65 1.77 17.78 7.83
C VAL A 65 1.57 18.05 6.34
N ASN A 66 2.65 18.36 5.62
CA ASN A 66 2.57 18.69 4.20
C ASN A 66 2.05 17.47 3.38
N PRO A 67 0.84 17.54 2.81
CA PRO A 67 0.21 16.41 2.14
C PRO A 67 0.92 16.05 0.83
N PHE A 68 1.58 17.01 0.17
CA PHE A 68 2.33 16.75 -1.07
C PHE A 68 3.59 15.95 -0.77
N SER A 69 4.28 16.26 0.32
CA SER A 69 5.43 15.45 0.74
C SER A 69 5.02 14.01 1.05
N VAL A 70 3.87 13.82 1.68
CA VAL A 70 3.30 12.50 1.97
C VAL A 70 2.97 11.76 0.68
N LEU A 71 2.29 12.41 -0.26
CA LEU A 71 1.93 11.81 -1.56
C LEU A 71 3.16 11.36 -2.34
N ARG A 72 4.21 12.18 -2.40
CA ARG A 72 5.47 11.82 -3.05
C ARG A 72 6.09 10.57 -2.44
N ILE A 73 6.19 10.55 -1.11
CA ILE A 73 6.80 9.43 -0.37
C ILE A 73 5.96 8.16 -0.52
N ALA A 74 4.63 8.26 -0.47
CA ALA A 74 3.73 7.12 -0.65
C ALA A 74 3.86 6.53 -2.05
N ALA A 75 3.68 7.36 -3.09
CA ALA A 75 3.73 6.93 -4.48
C ALA A 75 5.08 6.31 -4.85
N GLU A 76 6.19 6.94 -4.46
CA GLU A 76 7.53 6.42 -4.76
C GLU A 76 7.82 5.11 -4.04
N ASN A 77 7.48 5.00 -2.76
CA ASN A 77 7.69 3.74 -2.02
C ASN A 77 6.89 2.60 -2.65
N GLU A 78 5.65 2.85 -3.00
CA GLU A 78 4.75 1.83 -3.49
C GLU A 78 5.13 1.38 -4.90
N ARG A 79 5.40 2.33 -5.82
CA ARG A 79 5.91 2.04 -7.16
C ARG A 79 7.16 1.16 -7.09
N ARG A 80 8.17 1.57 -6.31
CA ARG A 80 9.46 0.85 -6.19
C ARG A 80 9.29 -0.52 -5.54
N THR A 81 8.37 -0.64 -4.58
CA THR A 81 8.07 -1.91 -3.91
C THR A 81 7.42 -2.90 -4.89
N LEU A 82 6.47 -2.44 -5.70
CA LEU A 82 5.79 -3.28 -6.69
C LEU A 82 6.71 -3.65 -7.86
N GLU A 83 7.56 -2.72 -8.32
CA GLU A 83 8.61 -3.03 -9.31
C GLU A 83 9.61 -4.07 -8.79
N ALA A 84 10.03 -3.97 -7.52
CA ALA A 84 10.91 -4.97 -6.91
C ALA A 84 10.22 -6.34 -6.76
N ALA A 85 8.93 -6.36 -6.44
CA ALA A 85 8.12 -7.57 -6.37
C ALA A 85 7.99 -8.25 -7.74
N GLU A 86 7.73 -7.47 -8.80
CA GLU A 86 7.67 -7.96 -10.19
C GLU A 86 9.00 -8.57 -10.62
N ARG A 87 10.12 -7.88 -10.37
CA ARG A 87 11.47 -8.42 -10.65
C ARG A 87 11.74 -9.72 -9.91
N LEU A 88 11.28 -9.84 -8.66
CA LEU A 88 11.42 -11.07 -7.89
C LEU A 88 10.67 -12.25 -8.53
N ILE A 89 9.47 -12.01 -9.07
CA ILE A 89 8.70 -13.03 -9.82
C ILE A 89 9.49 -13.47 -11.06
N HIS A 90 10.04 -12.54 -11.84
CA HIS A 90 10.82 -12.89 -13.03
C HIS A 90 12.11 -13.65 -12.72
N VAL A 91 12.82 -13.27 -11.66
CA VAL A 91 14.06 -13.96 -11.26
C VAL A 91 13.77 -15.30 -10.59
N ARG A 92 12.61 -15.46 -9.94
CA ARG A 92 12.17 -16.71 -9.32
C ARG A 92 10.76 -17.11 -9.78
N PRO A 93 10.59 -17.59 -11.02
CA PRO A 93 9.27 -17.97 -11.55
C PRO A 93 8.57 -19.08 -10.76
N ALA A 94 9.35 -19.90 -10.05
CA ALA A 94 8.85 -20.97 -9.18
C ALA A 94 8.66 -20.53 -7.72
N LEU A 95 8.57 -19.22 -7.44
CA LEU A 95 8.35 -18.72 -6.08
C LEU A 95 6.97 -19.19 -5.59
N PRO A 96 6.89 -20.02 -4.53
CA PRO A 96 5.63 -20.64 -4.13
C PRO A 96 4.71 -19.69 -3.37
N PHE A 97 5.25 -18.59 -2.84
CA PHE A 97 4.51 -17.60 -2.06
C PHE A 97 5.22 -16.24 -2.11
N LEU A 98 4.43 -15.18 -2.29
CA LEU A 98 4.88 -13.79 -2.21
C LEU A 98 3.90 -13.01 -1.32
N ALA A 99 4.45 -12.30 -0.33
CA ALA A 99 3.71 -11.31 0.44
C ALA A 99 4.33 -9.94 0.18
N VAL A 100 3.50 -8.98 -0.21
CA VAL A 100 3.91 -7.60 -0.47
C VAL A 100 3.11 -6.69 0.46
N TYR A 101 3.80 -5.79 1.15
CA TYR A 101 3.17 -4.79 2.01
C TYR A 101 3.23 -3.42 1.32
N VAL A 102 2.06 -2.79 1.17
CA VAL A 102 1.86 -1.53 0.42
C VAL A 102 1.29 -0.45 1.36
N PRO A 103 2.15 0.29 2.09
CA PRO A 103 1.70 1.24 3.12
C PRO A 103 1.24 2.60 2.57
N GLY A 104 1.29 2.81 1.25
CA GLY A 104 1.12 4.13 0.66
C GLY A 104 -0.32 4.66 0.82
N PHE A 105 -1.31 3.79 0.64
CA PHE A 105 -2.72 4.18 0.73
C PHE A 105 -3.13 4.68 2.13
N ASP A 106 -2.60 4.07 3.19
CA ASP A 106 -2.76 4.54 4.58
C ASP A 106 -2.29 6.00 4.74
N LYS A 107 -1.07 6.28 4.29
CA LYS A 107 -0.46 7.62 4.35
C LYS A 107 -1.28 8.64 3.57
N VAL A 108 -1.76 8.26 2.39
CA VAL A 108 -2.60 9.12 1.55
C VAL A 108 -3.94 9.37 2.21
N CYS A 109 -4.57 8.37 2.81
CA CYS A 109 -5.80 8.57 3.56
C CYS A 109 -5.58 9.52 4.74
N HIS A 110 -4.52 9.37 5.55
CA HIS A 110 -4.22 10.33 6.61
C HIS A 110 -4.13 11.79 6.12
N ALA A 111 -3.42 12.01 5.01
CA ALA A 111 -3.15 13.35 4.48
C ALA A 111 -4.33 13.96 3.70
N PHE A 112 -5.15 13.14 3.02
CA PHE A 112 -6.13 13.61 2.05
C PHE A 112 -7.60 13.32 2.39
N TRP A 113 -7.90 12.54 3.45
CA TRP A 113 -9.28 12.19 3.82
C TRP A 113 -10.20 13.41 3.97
N GLN A 114 -9.67 14.50 4.54
CA GLN A 114 -10.44 15.72 4.75
C GLN A 114 -10.89 16.42 3.48
N TYR A 115 -10.15 16.27 2.38
CA TYR A 115 -10.52 16.85 1.10
C TYR A 115 -11.45 15.93 0.32
N ARG A 116 -11.35 14.60 0.52
CA ARG A 116 -12.21 13.61 -0.13
C ARG A 116 -13.59 13.46 0.52
N PHE A 117 -13.67 13.60 1.85
CA PHE A 117 -14.90 13.51 2.64
C PHE A 117 -15.10 14.76 3.51
N PRO A 118 -15.14 15.95 2.91
CA PRO A 118 -15.13 17.22 3.65
C PRO A 118 -16.41 17.46 4.48
N GLU A 119 -17.52 16.82 4.13
CA GLU A 119 -18.79 16.90 4.86
C GLU A 119 -18.67 16.37 6.30
N ALA A 120 -17.73 15.46 6.56
CA ALA A 120 -17.53 14.86 7.89
C ALA A 120 -16.96 15.83 8.93
N TYR A 121 -16.64 17.08 8.56
CA TYR A 121 -15.95 18.03 9.43
C TYR A 121 -16.76 19.28 9.78
N GLY A 122 -17.99 19.43 9.27
CA GLY A 122 -18.87 20.56 9.58
C GLY A 122 -18.18 21.92 9.37
N ASP A 123 -18.19 22.78 10.39
CA ASP A 123 -17.59 24.12 10.35
C ASP A 123 -16.06 24.12 10.18
N ARG A 124 -15.41 22.98 10.41
CA ARG A 124 -13.95 22.82 10.21
C ARG A 124 -13.60 22.34 8.80
N ARG A 125 -14.55 22.34 7.86
CA ARG A 125 -14.33 21.92 6.48
C ARG A 125 -13.11 22.66 5.86
N PRO A 126 -12.26 21.99 5.07
CA PRO A 126 -11.17 22.66 4.37
C PRO A 126 -11.68 23.71 3.37
N ALA A 127 -10.77 24.56 2.87
CA ALA A 127 -11.11 25.55 1.85
C ALA A 127 -11.69 24.87 0.59
N ALA A 128 -12.66 25.51 -0.05
CA ALA A 128 -13.36 24.95 -1.21
C ALA A 128 -12.41 24.65 -2.39
N GLU A 129 -11.40 25.50 -2.58
CA GLU A 129 -10.37 25.32 -3.61
C GLU A 129 -9.51 24.07 -3.34
N ASP A 130 -9.11 23.85 -2.09
CA ASP A 130 -8.36 22.65 -1.69
C ASP A 130 -9.21 21.39 -1.83
N ILE A 131 -10.51 21.44 -1.50
CA ILE A 131 -11.42 20.32 -1.71
C ILE A 131 -11.51 19.96 -3.20
N ALA A 132 -11.74 20.94 -4.06
CA ALA A 132 -11.90 20.71 -5.49
C ALA A 132 -10.64 20.11 -6.12
N GLU A 133 -9.46 20.54 -5.66
CA GLU A 133 -8.20 20.08 -6.22
C GLU A 133 -7.70 18.76 -5.61
N LEU A 134 -7.80 18.62 -4.28
CA LEU A 134 -7.19 17.53 -3.51
C LEU A 134 -8.15 16.38 -3.21
N GLY A 135 -9.46 16.62 -3.27
CA GLY A 135 -10.47 15.58 -3.06
C GLY A 135 -10.27 14.34 -3.94
N PRO A 136 -10.00 14.47 -5.25
CA PRO A 136 -9.78 13.32 -6.13
C PRO A 136 -8.51 12.51 -5.88
N VAL A 137 -7.57 12.98 -5.05
CA VAL A 137 -6.26 12.34 -4.86
C VAL A 137 -6.39 10.93 -4.28
N VAL A 138 -7.29 10.73 -3.30
CA VAL A 138 -7.51 9.40 -2.69
C VAL A 138 -7.99 8.39 -3.75
N ASP A 139 -8.94 8.80 -4.60
CA ASP A 139 -9.50 7.93 -5.63
C ASP A 139 -8.46 7.61 -6.73
N ARG A 140 -7.69 8.62 -7.17
CA ARG A 140 -6.60 8.44 -8.13
C ARG A 140 -5.51 7.53 -7.60
N TYR A 141 -5.17 7.67 -6.32
CA TYR A 141 -4.16 6.82 -5.68
C TYR A 141 -4.64 5.37 -5.60
N LEU A 142 -5.89 5.14 -5.21
CA LEU A 142 -6.47 3.79 -5.21
C LEU A 142 -6.47 3.16 -6.61
N ALA A 143 -6.79 3.95 -7.65
CA ALA A 143 -6.72 3.50 -9.04
C ALA A 143 -5.28 3.17 -9.48
N PHE A 144 -4.28 3.92 -9.02
CA PHE A 144 -2.87 3.60 -9.24
C PHE A 144 -2.49 2.25 -8.60
N VAL A 145 -2.90 2.01 -7.35
CA VAL A 145 -2.64 0.74 -6.65
C VAL A 145 -3.30 -0.43 -7.37
N ASP A 146 -4.57 -0.27 -7.76
CA ASP A 146 -5.34 -1.30 -8.47
C ASP A 146 -4.65 -1.71 -9.78
N ARG A 147 -4.29 -0.75 -10.63
CA ARG A 147 -3.56 -1.03 -11.88
C ARG A 147 -2.20 -1.68 -11.63
N SER A 148 -1.47 -1.22 -10.61
CA SER A 148 -0.15 -1.76 -10.28
C SER A 148 -0.23 -3.20 -9.76
N LEU A 149 -1.26 -3.53 -8.98
CA LEU A 149 -1.56 -4.89 -8.58
C LEU A 149 -1.92 -5.76 -9.80
N GLY A 150 -2.70 -5.23 -10.74
CA GLY A 150 -3.01 -5.89 -12.01
C GLY A 150 -1.76 -6.26 -12.81
N HIS A 151 -0.79 -5.33 -12.92
CA HIS A 151 0.50 -5.60 -13.56
C HIS A 151 1.30 -6.68 -12.82
N LEU A 152 1.37 -6.62 -11.49
CA LEU A 152 2.08 -7.61 -10.67
C LEU A 152 1.49 -9.02 -10.83
N ILE A 153 0.16 -9.13 -10.85
CA ILE A 153 -0.55 -10.41 -11.08
C ILE A 153 -0.25 -10.94 -12.48
N ALA A 154 -0.24 -10.07 -13.50
CA ALA A 154 0.05 -10.44 -14.88
C ALA A 154 1.51 -10.90 -15.12
N ALA A 155 2.42 -10.61 -14.19
CA ALA A 155 3.82 -11.07 -14.28
C ALA A 155 3.98 -12.58 -14.00
N TYR A 156 2.98 -13.24 -13.41
CA TYR A 156 2.97 -14.68 -13.21
C TYR A 156 2.64 -15.42 -14.52
N GLY A 157 3.34 -16.53 -14.80
CA GLY A 157 3.09 -17.35 -15.99
C GLY A 157 1.74 -18.06 -16.00
N GLU A 158 1.16 -18.26 -14.83
CA GLU A 158 -0.19 -18.81 -14.63
C GLU A 158 -0.93 -17.93 -13.62
N MET A 159 -2.27 -17.86 -13.71
CA MET A 159 -3.09 -17.06 -12.80
C MET A 159 -2.88 -17.51 -11.34
N PRO A 160 -2.28 -16.68 -10.47
CA PRO A 160 -2.04 -17.06 -9.09
C PRO A 160 -3.32 -16.98 -8.26
N ASN A 161 -3.30 -17.61 -7.08
CA ASN A 161 -4.21 -17.24 -6.01
C ASN A 161 -3.76 -15.92 -5.39
N VAL A 162 -4.66 -14.95 -5.31
CA VAL A 162 -4.41 -13.61 -4.79
C VAL A 162 -5.32 -13.36 -3.60
N ILE A 163 -4.73 -12.90 -2.51
CA ILE A 163 -5.46 -12.45 -1.31
C ILE A 163 -5.00 -11.03 -1.01
N VAL A 164 -5.92 -10.07 -1.10
CA VAL A 164 -5.71 -8.67 -0.71
C VAL A 164 -6.42 -8.46 0.61
N VAL A 165 -5.69 -8.03 1.64
CA VAL A 165 -6.24 -7.67 2.94
C VAL A 165 -5.71 -6.32 3.36
N SER A 166 -6.56 -5.54 4.03
CA SER A 166 -6.10 -4.40 4.84
C SER A 166 -6.13 -4.79 6.31
N ASP A 167 -5.18 -4.25 7.07
CA ASP A 167 -5.11 -4.39 8.52
C ASP A 167 -6.19 -3.55 9.24
N HIS A 168 -6.64 -2.46 8.61
CA HIS A 168 -7.74 -1.63 9.09
C HIS A 168 -8.47 -0.90 7.95
N GLY A 169 -9.49 -0.10 8.30
CA GLY A 169 -10.16 0.85 7.42
C GLY A 169 -9.76 2.30 7.74
N PHE A 170 -10.54 3.25 7.23
CA PHE A 170 -10.38 4.68 7.53
C PHE A 170 -11.70 5.38 7.81
N GLU A 171 -11.63 6.47 8.57
CA GLU A 171 -12.73 7.37 8.85
C GLU A 171 -12.24 8.80 9.15
N ALA A 172 -13.19 9.74 9.26
CA ALA A 172 -12.88 11.10 9.66
C ALA A 172 -12.54 11.15 11.14
N ASN A 173 -11.50 11.90 11.46
CA ASN A 173 -11.07 12.14 12.81
C ASN A 173 -11.00 13.66 13.09
N THR A 174 -11.39 14.01 14.30
CA THR A 174 -11.43 15.41 14.74
C THR A 174 -10.65 15.69 16.01
N THR A 175 -9.98 14.67 16.57
CA THR A 175 -9.26 14.73 17.85
C THR A 175 -7.76 14.49 17.71
N HIS A 176 -7.31 13.65 16.76
CA HIS A 176 -5.86 13.47 16.49
C HIS A 176 -5.20 14.80 16.06
N PRO A 177 -4.01 15.16 16.62
CA PRO A 177 -3.43 16.49 16.45
C PRO A 177 -2.78 16.74 15.08
N MET A 178 -2.43 15.68 14.33
CA MET A 178 -1.69 15.81 13.07
C MET A 178 -2.50 15.44 11.83
N TRP A 179 -3.53 14.60 11.99
CA TRP A 179 -4.17 13.93 10.87
C TRP A 179 -5.68 13.99 11.02
N ARG A 180 -6.35 14.32 9.92
CA ARG A 180 -7.81 14.45 9.91
C ARG A 180 -8.49 13.21 9.34
N GLY A 181 -7.79 12.40 8.53
CA GLY A 181 -8.14 10.99 8.32
C GLY A 181 -7.49 10.10 9.38
N TRP A 182 -8.20 9.10 9.89
CA TRP A 182 -7.66 8.15 10.86
C TRP A 182 -8.20 6.74 10.66
N HIS A 183 -7.56 5.77 11.31
CA HIS A 183 -7.92 4.36 11.20
C HIS A 183 -9.34 4.09 11.71
N SER A 184 -10.07 3.22 11.02
CA SER A 184 -11.32 2.61 11.49
C SER A 184 -11.17 1.10 11.57
N ALA A 185 -12.03 0.42 12.35
CA ALA A 185 -11.86 -1.00 12.62
C ALA A 185 -12.14 -1.94 11.42
N ARG A 186 -12.84 -1.45 10.38
CA ARG A 186 -13.32 -2.30 9.27
C ARG A 186 -12.49 -2.08 8.01
N GLY A 187 -11.63 -3.06 7.71
CA GLY A 187 -10.86 -3.13 6.48
C GLY A 187 -11.56 -3.86 5.34
N ILE A 188 -10.77 -4.27 4.35
CA ILE A 188 -11.20 -5.08 3.20
C ILE A 188 -10.50 -6.43 3.20
N ALA A 189 -11.18 -7.43 2.62
CA ALA A 189 -10.60 -8.70 2.26
C ALA A 189 -11.15 -9.13 0.89
N ILE A 190 -10.26 -9.39 -0.05
CA ILE A 190 -10.58 -9.87 -1.40
C ILE A 190 -9.73 -11.12 -1.63
N ALA A 191 -10.35 -12.20 -2.10
CA ALA A 191 -9.65 -13.42 -2.48
C ALA A 191 -10.13 -13.86 -3.87
N ALA A 192 -9.18 -14.13 -4.77
CA ALA A 192 -9.45 -14.50 -6.15
C ALA A 192 -8.37 -15.45 -6.68
N GLY A 193 -8.71 -16.26 -7.67
CA GLY A 193 -7.79 -17.21 -8.31
C GLY A 193 -8.32 -18.64 -8.32
N PRO A 194 -7.51 -19.61 -8.78
CA PRO A 194 -7.96 -20.98 -9.05
C PRO A 194 -8.59 -21.72 -7.86
N SER A 195 -8.22 -21.36 -6.63
CA SER A 195 -8.75 -21.99 -5.42
C SER A 195 -10.02 -21.33 -4.89
N PHE A 196 -10.34 -20.11 -5.31
CA PHE A 196 -11.45 -19.34 -4.75
C PHE A 196 -12.67 -19.36 -5.67
N GLY A 197 -13.79 -19.90 -5.17
CA GLY A 197 -15.08 -19.83 -5.85
C GLY A 197 -15.68 -18.43 -5.82
N HIS A 198 -16.43 -18.08 -6.86
CA HIS A 198 -17.20 -16.83 -6.89
C HIS A 198 -18.29 -16.82 -5.81
N ARG A 199 -18.54 -15.64 -5.22
CA ARG A 199 -19.60 -15.42 -4.24
C ARG A 199 -20.30 -14.11 -4.54
N ASP A 200 -21.64 -14.14 -4.54
CA ASP A 200 -22.47 -12.94 -4.74
C ASP A 200 -22.53 -12.05 -3.50
N ALA A 201 -22.37 -12.66 -2.30
CA ALA A 201 -22.52 -11.97 -1.02
C ALA A 201 -21.19 -11.83 -0.28
N PRO A 202 -20.90 -10.66 0.35
CA PRO A 202 -19.74 -10.47 1.20
C PRO A 202 -19.70 -11.47 2.37
N LEU A 203 -18.50 -11.90 2.72
CA LEU A 203 -18.24 -12.77 3.86
C LEU A 203 -17.62 -11.93 4.99
N PRO A 204 -18.07 -12.06 6.25
CA PRO A 204 -17.36 -11.47 7.38
C PRO A 204 -16.04 -12.22 7.59
N VAL A 205 -14.93 -11.51 7.43
CA VAL A 205 -13.57 -12.03 7.55
C VAL A 205 -12.92 -11.43 8.79
N SER A 206 -12.32 -12.30 9.62
CA SER A 206 -11.45 -11.88 10.72
C SER A 206 -10.00 -11.85 10.26
N TYR A 207 -9.16 -10.99 10.86
CA TYR A 207 -7.71 -11.05 10.68
C TYR A 207 -7.15 -12.46 10.95
N TYR A 208 -7.75 -13.19 11.89
CA TYR A 208 -7.35 -14.56 12.21
C TYR A 208 -7.64 -15.58 11.09
N ASP A 209 -8.49 -15.25 10.11
CA ASP A 209 -8.84 -16.15 9.00
C ASP A 209 -7.78 -16.15 7.88
N VAL A 210 -6.90 -15.13 7.84
CA VAL A 210 -5.94 -14.95 6.74
C VAL A 210 -4.91 -16.08 6.69
N VAL A 211 -4.24 -16.37 7.81
CA VAL A 211 -3.20 -17.42 7.86
C VAL A 211 -3.77 -18.81 7.58
N PRO A 212 -4.89 -19.27 8.20
CA PRO A 212 -5.53 -20.52 7.83
C PRO A 212 -5.87 -20.63 6.34
N THR A 213 -6.29 -19.52 5.71
CA THR A 213 -6.62 -19.50 4.28
C THR A 213 -5.37 -19.68 3.42
N VAL A 214 -4.29 -18.97 3.73
CA VAL A 214 -3.00 -19.14 3.04
C VAL A 214 -2.51 -20.58 3.19
N MET A 215 -2.60 -21.18 4.39
CA MET A 215 -2.20 -22.56 4.61
C MET A 215 -2.99 -23.55 3.76
N ASP A 216 -4.32 -23.43 3.69
CA ASP A 216 -5.14 -24.31 2.86
C ASP A 216 -4.81 -24.15 1.36
N VAL A 217 -4.63 -22.92 0.87
CA VAL A 217 -4.20 -22.66 -0.53
C VAL A 217 -2.86 -23.33 -0.83
N MET A 218 -1.95 -23.33 0.14
CA MET A 218 -0.62 -23.93 0.04
C MET A 218 -0.59 -25.44 0.31
N GLY A 219 -1.72 -26.04 0.70
CA GLY A 219 -1.80 -27.47 1.05
C GLY A 219 -1.15 -27.83 2.40
N PHE A 220 -0.99 -26.87 3.31
CA PHE A 220 -0.46 -27.11 4.65
C PHE A 220 -1.58 -27.39 5.67
N ALA A 221 -1.36 -28.34 6.56
CA ALA A 221 -2.25 -28.59 7.68
C ALA A 221 -2.11 -27.49 8.73
N ALA A 222 -3.23 -26.85 9.12
CA ALA A 222 -3.25 -25.90 10.22
C ALA A 222 -2.85 -26.59 11.55
N PRO A 223 -2.00 -25.96 12.39
CA PRO A 223 -1.64 -26.51 13.68
C PRO A 223 -2.81 -26.45 14.66
N ASP A 224 -2.78 -27.35 15.65
CA ASP A 224 -3.78 -27.38 16.72
C ASP A 224 -3.85 -26.04 17.47
N GLY A 225 -5.07 -25.59 17.76
CA GLY A 225 -5.32 -24.34 18.50
C GLY A 225 -5.14 -23.05 17.69
N MET A 226 -4.86 -23.13 16.38
CA MET A 226 -4.88 -21.97 15.49
C MET A 226 -6.27 -21.31 15.50
N ARG A 227 -6.31 -20.00 15.72
CA ARG A 227 -7.53 -19.20 15.65
C ARG A 227 -7.92 -18.94 14.20
N GLY A 228 -9.20 -18.70 13.98
CA GLY A 228 -9.76 -18.37 12.67
C GLY A 228 -10.13 -19.60 11.86
N SER A 229 -10.68 -19.39 10.67
CA SER A 229 -11.09 -20.44 9.76
C SER A 229 -10.83 -20.01 8.32
N SER A 230 -10.28 -20.93 7.54
CA SER A 230 -9.98 -20.71 6.13
C SER A 230 -11.22 -20.29 5.35
N LEU A 231 -11.05 -19.29 4.47
CA LEU A 231 -12.11 -18.82 3.59
C LEU A 231 -12.55 -19.89 2.58
N LEU A 232 -11.70 -20.89 2.29
CA LEU A 232 -12.03 -22.01 1.39
C LEU A 232 -13.03 -23.00 2.00
N ARG A 233 -13.28 -22.90 3.30
CA ARG A 233 -14.18 -23.80 4.05
C ARG A 233 -15.51 -23.14 4.43
N ARG A 234 -15.79 -21.92 3.92
CA ARG A 234 -16.91 -21.06 4.32
C ARG A 234 -17.77 -20.64 3.12
#